data_AF-A0A6P2MT41-F1
#
_entry.id   AF-A0A6P2MT41-F1
#
_cell.length_a   1.000
_cell.length_b   1.000
_cell.length_c   1.000
_cell.angle_alpha   90.00
_cell.angle_beta   90.00
_cell.angle_gamma   90.00
#
_symmetry.space_group_name_H-M   'P 1'
#
loop_
_entity.id
_entity.type
_entity.pdbx_description
1 polymer ?
#
loop_
_entity_poly.entity_id
_entity_poly.type
_entity_poly.pdbx_seq_one_letter_code
_entity_poly.pdbx_strand_id
1 'polypeptide(L)'
;MHAADRHRILGIRHYVTEAVTKPASADTDTPLDDPRPTPPEQPELEDCCNSGCSPCVFDLYDEALARYRVELAEWEARHAQRTRHR
;
A
#
# COMPACT_ATOMS: atom_id res chain seq x y z
N MET A 1 -51.40 2.97 38.44
CA MET A 1 -51.16 1.65 37.84
C MET A 1 -49.89 1.80 37.01
N HIS A 2 -48.71 1.67 37.61
CA HIS A 2 -47.90 0.44 37.77
C HIS A 2 -47.46 -0.23 36.44
N ALA A 3 -46.14 -0.43 36.35
CA ALA A 3 -45.34 -1.29 35.46
C ALA A 3 -45.18 -0.83 33.99
N ALA A 4 -44.03 -0.27 33.57
CA ALA A 4 -42.72 -0.90 33.32
C ALA A 4 -42.68 -1.75 32.04
N ASP A 5 -41.96 -1.31 31.02
CA ASP A 5 -40.95 -2.20 30.42
C ASP A 5 -39.78 -1.40 29.82
N ARG A 6 -38.59 -1.91 30.12
CA ARG A 6 -37.29 -1.33 29.86
C ARG A 6 -36.81 -1.90 28.52
N HIS A 7 -36.56 -1.04 27.53
CA HIS A 7 -35.61 -1.40 26.47
C HIS A 7 -34.67 -0.24 26.14
N ARG A 8 -33.67 -0.10 27.02
CA ARG A 8 -32.34 0.41 26.66
C ARG A 8 -31.56 -0.79 26.12
N ILE A 9 -31.52 -0.98 24.80
CA ILE A 9 -30.50 -1.84 24.18
C ILE A 9 -29.87 -1.10 22.99
N LEU A 10 -28.59 -0.81 23.21
CA LEU A 10 -27.51 -0.46 22.30
C LEU A 10 -27.75 -0.71 20.80
N GLY A 11 -27.53 0.33 20.01
CA GLY A 11 -27.44 0.24 18.54
C GLY A 11 -26.62 1.39 17.97
N ILE A 12 -25.43 1.57 18.51
CA ILE A 12 -24.46 2.58 18.11
C ILE A 12 -24.05 2.32 16.64
N ARG A 13 -23.82 3.42 15.92
CA ARG A 13 -23.14 3.57 14.61
C ARG A 13 -24.07 3.65 13.40
N HIS A 14 -24.71 4.81 13.34
CA HIS A 14 -24.77 5.61 12.11
C HIS A 14 -23.48 5.45 11.30
N TYR A 15 -23.69 5.18 10.02
CA TYR A 15 -22.69 5.00 8.99
C TYR A 15 -21.77 6.23 8.88
N VAL A 16 -20.71 6.31 9.67
CA VAL A 16 -19.62 7.24 9.33
C VAL A 16 -18.95 6.68 8.08
N THR A 17 -19.47 7.05 6.90
CA THR A 17 -18.78 6.93 5.61
C THR A 17 -17.76 8.03 5.43
N GLU A 18 -17.06 8.40 6.50
CA GLU A 18 -16.10 9.52 6.51
C GLU A 18 -15.03 9.25 7.56
N ALA A 19 -14.17 8.24 7.34
CA ALA A 19 -12.78 8.21 7.84
C ALA A 19 -12.20 6.78 7.81
N VAL A 20 -11.72 6.33 6.65
CA VAL A 20 -10.39 5.68 6.61
C VAL A 20 -9.77 5.85 5.22
N THR A 21 -9.75 7.08 4.69
CA THR A 21 -8.57 7.42 3.87
C THR A 21 -7.43 7.50 4.86
N LYS A 22 -6.64 6.44 4.97
CA LYS A 22 -5.28 6.54 5.50
C LYS A 22 -4.54 7.37 4.46
N PRO A 23 -4.20 8.65 4.68
CA PRO A 23 -3.24 9.28 3.80
C PRO A 23 -1.98 8.43 3.94
N ALA A 24 -1.63 7.78 2.83
CA ALA A 24 -0.32 7.20 2.64
C ALA A 24 0.71 8.26 3.02
N SER A 25 1.70 7.82 3.78
CA SER A 25 2.88 8.54 4.23
C SER A 25 3.28 9.66 3.28
N ALA A 26 3.03 10.90 3.71
CA ALA A 26 3.73 12.07 3.24
C ALA A 26 4.59 12.56 4.41
N ASP A 27 5.64 11.80 4.73
CA ASP A 27 6.72 12.32 5.56
C ASP A 27 7.74 13.01 4.63
N THR A 28 7.54 14.32 4.51
CA THR A 28 8.57 15.37 4.43
C THR A 28 9.89 15.05 3.72
N ASP A 29 9.96 15.47 2.46
CA ASP A 29 11.03 16.31 1.88
C ASP A 29 12.38 16.29 2.61
N THR A 30 13.23 15.34 2.25
CA THR A 30 14.67 15.63 2.11
C THR A 30 15.13 15.04 0.78
N PRO A 31 15.17 15.83 -0.31
CA PRO A 31 15.68 15.38 -1.62
C PRO A 31 17.19 15.09 -1.64
N LEU A 32 17.87 15.06 -0.49
CA LEU A 32 19.30 14.77 -0.37
C LEU A 32 19.60 13.28 -0.37
N ASP A 33 18.69 12.48 0.19
CA ASP A 33 18.74 11.03 0.16
C ASP A 33 17.64 10.61 -0.83
N ASP A 34 17.97 10.51 -2.12
CA ASP A 34 17.13 9.83 -3.11
C ASP A 34 17.55 8.36 -3.06
N PRO A 35 17.03 7.54 -2.11
CA PRO A 35 17.49 6.18 -1.91
C PRO A 35 17.13 5.33 -3.12
N ARG A 36 17.94 4.31 -3.38
CA ARG A 36 17.65 3.34 -4.43
C ARG A 36 16.33 2.63 -4.10
N PRO A 37 15.39 2.49 -5.05
CA PRO A 37 14.19 1.70 -4.80
C PRO A 37 14.57 0.24 -4.49
N THR A 38 13.76 -0.40 -3.67
CA THR A 38 13.92 -1.82 -3.29
C THR A 38 12.99 -2.70 -4.12
N PRO A 39 13.47 -3.87 -4.60
CA PRO A 39 12.65 -4.80 -5.35
C PRO A 39 11.49 -5.34 -4.50
N PRO A 40 10.34 -5.68 -5.09
CA PRO A 40 9.27 -6.36 -4.37
C PRO A 40 9.73 -7.75 -3.92
N GLU A 41 9.21 -8.20 -2.78
CA GLU A 41 9.39 -9.57 -2.32
C GLU A 41 8.69 -10.53 -3.29
N GLN A 42 9.39 -11.59 -3.67
CA GLN A 42 8.80 -12.64 -4.50
C GLN A 42 7.87 -13.50 -3.64
N PRO A 43 6.60 -13.68 -4.04
CA PRO A 43 5.68 -14.54 -3.29
C PRO A 43 6.08 -16.02 -3.44
N GLU A 44 5.82 -16.80 -2.39
CA GLU A 44 6.02 -18.24 -2.43
C GLU A 44 4.82 -18.94 -3.10
N LEU A 45 5.00 -20.21 -3.49
CA LEU A 45 3.90 -21.01 -4.08
C LEU A 45 2.74 -21.23 -3.10
N GLU A 46 3.03 -21.17 -1.80
CA GLU A 46 2.05 -21.27 -0.71
C GLU A 46 1.20 -20.01 -0.54
N ASP A 47 1.69 -18.83 -0.93
CA ASP A 47 0.90 -17.59 -1.00
C ASP A 47 -0.13 -17.63 -2.13
N CYS A 48 0.09 -18.48 -3.14
CA CYS A 48 -0.86 -18.69 -4.20
C CYS A 48 -2.04 -19.51 -3.67
N CYS A 49 -3.27 -18.97 -3.81
CA CYS A 49 -4.50 -19.66 -3.40
C CYS A 49 -4.75 -20.99 -4.14
N ASN A 50 -4.02 -21.28 -5.23
CA ASN A 50 -4.10 -22.51 -6.04
C ASN A 50 -5.51 -22.88 -6.56
N SER A 51 -6.49 -21.98 -6.38
CA SER A 51 -7.91 -22.21 -6.67
C SER A 51 -8.42 -21.38 -7.86
N GLY A 52 -7.51 -20.71 -8.57
CA GLY A 52 -7.85 -19.83 -9.70
C GLY A 52 -8.35 -18.44 -9.31
N CYS A 53 -7.98 -17.93 -8.13
CA CYS A 53 -8.31 -16.56 -7.73
C CYS A 53 -7.64 -15.52 -8.66
N SER A 54 -8.37 -14.44 -8.96
CA SER A 54 -7.90 -13.31 -9.77
C SER A 54 -8.11 -11.99 -9.02
N PRO A 55 -7.09 -11.14 -8.88
CA PRO A 55 -5.72 -11.31 -9.38
C PRO A 55 -4.91 -12.37 -8.61
N CYS A 56 -4.05 -13.12 -9.30
CA CYS A 56 -3.10 -14.02 -8.64
C CYS A 56 -2.04 -13.20 -7.89
N VAL A 57 -1.46 -13.74 -6.81
CA VAL A 57 -0.35 -13.10 -6.10
C VAL A 57 0.85 -12.85 -7.03
N PHE A 58 1.06 -13.74 -8.01
CA PHE A 58 2.09 -13.58 -9.03
C PHE A 58 1.76 -12.43 -10.00
N ASP A 59 0.48 -12.21 -10.34
CA ASP A 59 0.08 -11.06 -11.16
C ASP A 59 0.38 -9.74 -10.45
N LEU A 60 0.03 -9.65 -9.15
CA LEU A 60 0.32 -8.48 -8.32
C LEU A 60 1.83 -8.25 -8.18
N TYR A 61 2.59 -9.33 -8.05
CA TYR A 61 4.06 -9.27 -8.02
C TYR A 61 4.62 -8.74 -9.34
N ASP A 62 4.17 -9.23 -10.49
CA ASP A 62 4.62 -8.76 -11.80
C ASP A 62 4.32 -7.27 -12.02
N GLU A 63 3.13 -6.81 -11.61
CA GLU A 63 2.79 -5.38 -11.63
C GLU A 63 3.71 -4.54 -10.72
N ALA A 64 3.96 -5.02 -9.49
CA ALA A 64 4.87 -4.36 -8.58
C ALA A 64 6.31 -4.33 -9.12
N LEU A 65 6.75 -5.42 -9.76
CA LEU A 65 8.07 -5.55 -10.35
C LEU A 65 8.23 -4.63 -11.58
N ALA A 66 7.18 -4.47 -12.38
CA ALA A 66 7.16 -3.53 -13.49
C ALA A 66 7.35 -2.09 -13.01
N ARG A 67 6.61 -1.68 -11.97
CA ARG A 67 6.77 -0.35 -11.35
C ARG A 67 8.17 -0.15 -10.78
N TYR A 68 8.67 -1.14 -10.05
CA TYR A 68 10.03 -1.11 -9.49
C TYR A 68 11.09 -0.87 -10.58
N ARG A 69 10.99 -1.55 -11.73
CA ARG A 69 11.94 -1.39 -12.84
C ARG A 69 11.93 0.03 -13.41
N VAL A 70 10.76 0.67 -13.50
CA VAL A 70 10.64 2.07 -13.94
C VAL A 70 11.30 3.00 -12.93
N GLU A 71 10.95 2.87 -11.65
CA GLU A 71 11.51 3.69 -10.57
C GLU A 71 13.04 3.54 -10.49
N LEU A 72 13.54 2.31 -10.65
CA LEU A 72 14.98 2.03 -10.65
C LEU A 72 15.68 2.71 -11.83
N ALA A 73 15.12 2.64 -13.03
CA ALA A 73 15.71 3.27 -14.20
C ALA A 73 15.79 4.80 -14.06
N GLU A 74 14.74 5.42 -13.52
CA GLU A 74 14.72 6.87 -13.25
C GLU A 74 15.75 7.25 -12.18
N TRP A 75 15.86 6.47 -11.12
CA TRP A 75 16.87 6.66 -10.07
C TRP A 75 18.29 6.56 -10.66
N GLU A 76 18.57 5.53 -11.46
CA GLU A 76 19.88 5.34 -12.12
C GLU A 76 20.21 6.53 -13.03
N ALA A 77 19.22 7.06 -13.76
CA ALA A 77 19.41 8.22 -14.62
C ALA A 77 19.76 9.50 -13.84
N ARG A 78 19.09 9.76 -12.71
CA ARG A 78 19.39 10.92 -11.83
C ARG A 78 20.78 10.79 -11.19
N HIS A 79 21.12 9.60 -10.71
CA HIS A 79 22.41 9.37 -10.04
C HIS A 79 23.59 9.37 -11.02
N ALA A 80 23.43 8.84 -12.24
CA ALA A 80 24.45 8.94 -13.28
C ALA A 80 24.77 10.41 -13.64
N GLN A 81 23.77 11.30 -13.65
CA GLN A 81 23.97 12.73 -13.89
C GLN A 81 24.70 13.42 -12.74
N ARG A 82 24.39 13.04 -11.49
CA ARG A 82 25.07 13.56 -10.28
C ARG A 82 26.53 13.16 -10.24
N THR A 83 26.86 11.90 -10.53
CA THR A 83 28.25 11.43 -10.57
C THR A 83 29.08 12.17 -11.61
N ARG A 84 28.48 12.58 -12.73
CA ARG A 84 29.17 13.31 -13.81
C ARG A 84 29.41 14.79 -13.52
N HIS A 85 28.64 15.39 -12.59
CA HIS A 85 28.75 16.80 -12.21
C HIS A 85 29.68 17.06 -11.01
N ARG A 86 30.24 16.00 -10.42
CA ARG A 86 31.19 16.09 -9.31
C ARG A 86 32.63 16.04 -9.84
#